data_AF-A0A9D2PLS5-F1
#
_entry.id   AF-A0A9D2PLS5-F1
#
_cell.length_a   1.000
_cell.length_b   1.000
_cell.length_c   1.000
_cell.angle_alpha   90.00
_cell.angle_beta   90.00
_cell.angle_gamma   90.00
#
_symmetry.space_group_name_H-M   'P 1'
#
loop_
_entity.id
_entity.type
_entity.pdbx_description
1 polymer ?
#
loop_
_entity_poly.entity_id
_entity_poly.type
_entity_poly.pdbx_seq_one_letter_code
_entity_poly.pdbx_strand_id
1 'polypeptide(L)'
;MSLNGIDISSHQTGIDLAKVPCDFVICKATEGVGYVNPDCGRAYAQGQKLGKKLGVYHFATGKSSGAKEAGFFLQNIRGYVGEALLALDWEGNAVEKGIGYALEFLETVFGETDVRPLIYMNSHTAKSYDWKPVTEKNYGLWLAQYKSMEKVYGYADAMQPEEGSQGNFPLVALYQYTSQGRLPGYEGDLDLNVAYMDAEAWEQYAAKGQPGGKEPEPEAGAESGKDQPVQYRYQVGQHVVFSTCYVSSTAPISQAIPADRMAKNHGVITRIYPGTPNPYLLDQGLCFVNDGDIRGFYQEKEYYTIQPGDTLSGIAEKFHTTVGKLQEWNAIPNADQIYAGKTIRVR
;
A
#
# COMPACT_ATOMS: atom_id res chain seq x y z
N MET A 1 4.08 -0.76 -14.28
CA MET A 1 3.12 0.05 -15.08
C MET A 1 1.79 0.03 -14.34
N SER A 2 1.00 1.11 -14.35
CA SER A 2 -0.36 1.10 -13.79
C SER A 2 -1.34 0.41 -14.74
N LEU A 3 -2.37 -0.23 -14.19
CA LEU A 3 -3.46 -0.83 -14.97
C LEU A 3 -4.70 0.07 -14.92
N ASN A 4 -5.48 0.07 -15.99
CA ASN A 4 -6.76 0.76 -16.07
C ASN A 4 -7.91 -0.24 -16.06
N GLY A 5 -8.97 0.05 -15.33
CA GLY A 5 -10.06 -0.91 -15.21
C GLY A 5 -11.39 -0.29 -14.83
N ILE A 6 -12.35 -1.19 -14.66
CA ILE A 6 -13.71 -0.86 -14.27
C ILE A 6 -14.13 -1.73 -13.11
N ASP A 7 -15.06 -1.24 -12.30
CA ASP A 7 -15.85 -2.08 -11.42
C ASP A 7 -17.32 -2.05 -11.86
N ILE A 8 -17.99 -3.19 -11.70
CA ILE A 8 -19.32 -3.42 -12.27
C ILE A 8 -20.22 -4.17 -11.31
N SER A 9 -21.52 -3.97 -11.48
CA SER A 9 -22.57 -4.66 -10.74
C SER A 9 -23.70 -5.12 -11.67
N SER A 10 -24.83 -5.55 -11.12
CA SER A 10 -26.04 -5.82 -11.91
C SER A 10 -26.55 -4.57 -12.65
N HIS A 11 -26.10 -3.36 -12.31
CA HIS A 11 -26.40 -2.15 -13.09
C HIS A 11 -25.78 -2.16 -14.49
N GLN A 12 -24.73 -2.93 -14.71
CA GLN A 12 -24.05 -3.12 -15.99
C GLN A 12 -24.32 -4.51 -16.60
N THR A 13 -25.45 -5.13 -16.23
CA THR A 13 -25.80 -6.49 -16.68
C THR A 13 -25.70 -6.61 -18.20
N GLY A 14 -25.00 -7.66 -18.67
CA GLY A 14 -24.83 -7.94 -20.09
C GLY A 14 -23.73 -7.14 -20.79
N ILE A 15 -22.93 -6.34 -20.07
CA ILE A 15 -21.75 -5.69 -20.62
C ILE A 15 -20.82 -6.70 -21.30
N ASP A 16 -20.37 -6.36 -22.51
CA ASP A 16 -19.47 -7.18 -23.33
C ASP A 16 -18.01 -6.74 -23.12
N LEU A 17 -17.32 -7.45 -22.23
CA LEU A 17 -15.94 -7.12 -21.86
C LEU A 17 -14.92 -7.26 -23.01
N ALA A 18 -15.29 -7.90 -24.12
CA ALA A 18 -14.46 -7.96 -25.32
C ALA A 18 -14.47 -6.64 -26.11
N LYS A 19 -15.47 -5.79 -25.89
CA LYS A 19 -15.63 -4.49 -26.55
C LYS A 19 -15.22 -3.31 -25.69
N VAL A 20 -15.13 -3.52 -24.37
CA VAL A 20 -14.72 -2.49 -23.42
C VAL A 20 -13.21 -2.58 -23.20
N PRO A 21 -12.45 -1.50 -23.51
CA PRO A 21 -11.02 -1.48 -23.26
C PRO A 21 -10.81 -1.36 -21.75
N CYS A 22 -10.33 -2.43 -21.11
CA CYS A 22 -9.94 -2.45 -19.71
C CYS A 22 -8.93 -3.57 -19.46
N ASP A 23 -7.94 -3.32 -18.62
CA ASP A 23 -6.94 -4.31 -18.19
C ASP A 23 -7.49 -5.20 -17.07
N PHE A 24 -8.35 -4.63 -16.22
CA PHE A 24 -9.00 -5.34 -15.12
C PHE A 24 -10.49 -5.05 -15.00
N VAL A 25 -11.20 -5.96 -14.34
CA VAL A 25 -12.61 -5.83 -13.97
C VAL A 25 -12.85 -6.36 -12.55
N ILE A 26 -13.50 -5.56 -11.70
CA ILE A 26 -13.92 -5.96 -10.35
C ILE A 26 -15.44 -6.09 -10.31
N CYS A 27 -15.96 -7.28 -10.00
CA CYS A 27 -17.40 -7.53 -10.02
C CYS A 27 -18.00 -7.51 -8.61
N LYS A 28 -19.11 -6.79 -8.40
CA LYS A 28 -19.93 -6.97 -7.19
C LYS A 28 -20.35 -8.43 -7.11
N ALA A 29 -19.98 -9.16 -6.06
CA ALA A 29 -20.38 -10.55 -5.87
C ALA A 29 -21.59 -10.68 -4.96
N THR A 30 -21.58 -9.94 -3.84
CA THR A 30 -22.60 -10.07 -2.80
C THR A 30 -22.89 -8.75 -2.11
N GLU A 31 -24.02 -8.69 -1.41
CA GLU A 31 -24.41 -7.59 -0.55
C GLU A 31 -25.14 -8.13 0.69
N GLY A 32 -24.71 -7.69 1.88
CA GLY A 32 -25.30 -8.12 3.14
C GLY A 32 -25.19 -9.64 3.35
N VAL A 33 -26.28 -10.26 3.81
CA VAL A 33 -26.34 -11.72 4.03
C VAL A 33 -27.39 -12.43 3.16
N GLY A 34 -27.85 -11.77 2.10
CA GLY A 34 -29.00 -12.25 1.34
C GLY A 34 -29.01 -11.94 -0.15
N TYR A 35 -28.13 -11.08 -0.65
CA TYR A 35 -28.08 -10.75 -2.07
C TYR A 35 -26.80 -11.27 -2.72
N VAL A 36 -26.96 -12.04 -3.79
CA VAL A 36 -25.89 -12.46 -4.70
C VAL A 36 -26.13 -11.75 -6.02
N ASN A 37 -25.10 -11.09 -6.57
CA ASN A 37 -25.23 -10.41 -7.85
C ASN A 37 -25.42 -11.45 -8.98
N PRO A 38 -26.54 -11.42 -9.72
CA PRO A 38 -26.84 -12.42 -10.75
C PRO A 38 -25.90 -12.37 -11.96
N ASP A 39 -25.20 -11.26 -12.19
CA ASP A 39 -24.33 -11.09 -13.37
C ASP A 39 -22.84 -11.28 -13.08
N CYS A 40 -22.45 -11.38 -11.80
CA CYS A 40 -21.06 -11.51 -11.38
C CYS A 40 -20.35 -12.68 -12.07
N GLY A 41 -20.94 -13.88 -12.03
CA GLY A 41 -20.35 -15.08 -12.63
C GLY A 41 -20.17 -15.00 -14.14
N ARG A 42 -21.12 -14.38 -14.86
CA ARG A 42 -21.02 -14.18 -16.31
C ARG A 42 -19.87 -13.24 -16.64
N ALA A 43 -19.84 -12.06 -16.01
CA ALA A 43 -18.83 -11.05 -16.29
C ALA A 43 -17.42 -11.53 -15.88
N TYR A 44 -17.30 -12.19 -14.72
CA TYR A 44 -16.05 -12.79 -14.26
C TYR A 44 -15.52 -13.83 -15.27
N ALA A 45 -16.37 -14.79 -15.68
CA ALA A 45 -15.98 -15.82 -16.66
C ALA A 45 -15.57 -15.22 -18.02
N GLN A 46 -16.25 -14.16 -18.46
CA GLN A 46 -15.87 -13.46 -19.69
C GLN A 46 -14.50 -12.76 -19.52
N GLY A 47 -14.29 -12.05 -18.40
CA GLY A 47 -13.02 -11.41 -18.09
C GLY A 47 -11.86 -12.41 -18.04
N GLN A 48 -12.07 -13.56 -17.39
CA GLN A 48 -11.11 -14.65 -17.30
C GLN A 48 -10.72 -15.18 -18.69
N LYS A 49 -11.71 -15.44 -19.55
CA LYS A 49 -11.47 -15.90 -20.94
C LYS A 49 -10.65 -14.89 -21.76
N LEU A 50 -10.77 -13.60 -21.45
CA LEU A 50 -10.07 -12.51 -22.12
C LEU A 50 -8.70 -12.21 -21.51
N GLY A 51 -8.29 -12.91 -20.45
CA GLY A 51 -7.02 -12.68 -19.77
C GLY A 51 -6.96 -11.38 -18.98
N LYS A 52 -8.12 -10.79 -18.64
CA LYS A 52 -8.20 -9.59 -17.81
C LYS A 52 -7.83 -9.94 -16.37
N LYS A 53 -7.30 -8.97 -15.62
CA LYS A 53 -7.18 -9.12 -14.17
C LYS A 53 -8.55 -9.02 -13.51
N LEU A 54 -8.79 -9.87 -12.51
CA LEU A 54 -10.12 -10.09 -11.95
C LEU A 54 -10.15 -9.71 -10.48
N GLY A 55 -11.27 -9.12 -10.07
CA GLY A 55 -11.58 -8.91 -8.67
C GLY A 55 -13.06 -9.14 -8.39
N VAL A 56 -13.38 -9.34 -7.12
CA VAL A 56 -14.75 -9.40 -6.62
C VAL A 56 -14.88 -8.60 -5.32
N TYR A 57 -16.01 -7.92 -5.15
CA TYR A 57 -16.28 -7.16 -3.95
C TYR A 57 -17.58 -7.53 -3.25
N HIS A 58 -17.63 -7.26 -1.95
CA HIS A 58 -18.81 -7.36 -1.11
C HIS A 58 -19.30 -5.96 -0.70
N PHE A 59 -20.55 -5.62 -1.01
CA PHE A 59 -21.15 -4.36 -0.55
C PHE A 59 -21.66 -4.52 0.89
N ALA A 60 -21.04 -3.80 1.82
CA ALA A 60 -21.41 -3.85 3.23
C ALA A 60 -22.74 -3.13 3.48
N THR A 61 -23.70 -3.80 4.11
CA THR A 61 -24.98 -3.16 4.48
C THR A 61 -24.98 -2.62 5.89
N GLY A 62 -24.13 -3.17 6.77
CA GLY A 62 -24.12 -2.87 8.21
C GLY A 62 -25.36 -3.36 8.94
N LYS A 63 -26.20 -4.20 8.32
CA LYS A 63 -27.40 -4.78 8.95
C LYS A 63 -27.08 -6.00 9.82
N SER A 64 -25.88 -6.57 9.64
CA SER A 64 -25.33 -7.62 10.49
C SER A 64 -23.89 -7.29 10.90
N SER A 65 -23.14 -8.23 11.49
CA SER A 65 -21.72 -8.01 11.83
C SER A 65 -20.83 -8.19 10.61
N GLY A 66 -19.61 -7.62 10.64
CA GLY A 66 -18.66 -7.74 9.54
C GLY A 66 -18.31 -9.20 9.26
N ALA A 67 -18.15 -9.99 10.33
CA ALA A 67 -17.91 -11.43 10.22
C ALA A 67 -19.07 -12.21 9.56
N LYS A 68 -20.34 -11.80 9.79
CA LYS A 68 -21.50 -12.46 9.16
C LYS A 68 -21.58 -12.16 7.67
N GLU A 69 -21.36 -10.90 7.29
CA GLU A 69 -21.31 -10.50 5.88
C GLU A 69 -20.10 -11.13 5.16
N ALA A 70 -18.94 -11.23 5.83
CA ALA A 70 -17.78 -11.96 5.32
C ALA A 70 -18.06 -13.45 5.09
N GLY A 71 -18.72 -14.12 6.04
CA GLY A 71 -19.11 -15.54 5.86
C GLY A 71 -20.02 -15.75 4.65
N PHE A 72 -20.98 -14.83 4.43
CA PHE A 72 -21.84 -14.86 3.25
C PHE A 72 -21.06 -14.58 1.96
N PHE A 73 -20.15 -13.60 1.95
CA PHE A 73 -19.27 -13.33 0.82
C PHE A 73 -18.47 -14.60 0.45
N LEU A 74 -17.74 -15.17 1.40
CA LEU A 74 -16.90 -16.35 1.23
C LEU A 74 -17.66 -17.56 0.71
N GLN A 75 -18.90 -17.77 1.18
CA GLN A 75 -19.75 -18.86 0.69
C GLN A 75 -20.04 -18.76 -0.82
N ASN A 76 -20.15 -17.54 -1.34
CA ASN A 76 -20.54 -17.28 -2.73
C ASN A 76 -19.36 -17.04 -3.67
N ILE A 77 -18.15 -16.80 -3.14
CA ILE A 77 -16.95 -16.55 -3.96
C ILE A 77 -15.91 -17.67 -3.92
N ARG A 78 -16.23 -18.85 -3.39
CA ARG A 78 -15.26 -19.96 -3.22
C ARG A 78 -14.44 -20.27 -4.47
N GLY A 79 -15.06 -20.18 -5.65
CA GLY A 79 -14.40 -20.42 -6.94
C GLY A 79 -13.51 -19.27 -7.44
N TYR A 80 -13.50 -18.13 -6.77
CA TYR A 80 -12.69 -16.95 -7.13
C TYR A 80 -11.51 -16.75 -6.18
N VAL A 81 -11.53 -17.36 -4.99
CA VAL A 81 -10.45 -17.22 -4.01
C VAL A 81 -9.16 -17.83 -4.57
N GLY A 82 -8.06 -17.06 -4.56
CA GLY A 82 -6.79 -17.44 -5.14
C GLY A 82 -6.61 -17.04 -6.61
N GLU A 83 -7.66 -16.54 -7.24
CA GLU A 83 -7.68 -16.08 -8.63
C GLU A 83 -8.10 -14.60 -8.76
N ALA A 84 -8.93 -14.12 -7.84
CA ALA A 84 -9.47 -12.78 -7.81
C ALA A 84 -8.90 -11.95 -6.66
N LEU A 85 -8.64 -10.68 -6.93
CA LEU A 85 -8.54 -9.66 -5.89
C LEU A 85 -9.86 -9.61 -5.11
N LEU A 86 -9.79 -9.63 -3.79
CA LEU A 86 -10.97 -9.53 -2.93
C LEU A 86 -11.09 -8.11 -2.37
N ALA A 87 -12.31 -7.58 -2.26
CA ALA A 87 -12.53 -6.27 -1.64
C ALA A 87 -13.79 -6.22 -0.77
N LEU A 88 -13.70 -5.45 0.31
CA LEU A 88 -14.84 -4.95 1.06
C LEU A 88 -15.20 -3.57 0.52
N ASP A 89 -16.40 -3.41 -0.01
CA ASP A 89 -16.98 -2.11 -0.30
C ASP A 89 -17.68 -1.58 0.97
N TRP A 90 -17.01 -0.65 1.67
CA TRP A 90 -17.43 -0.12 2.96
C TRP A 90 -17.92 1.32 2.84
N GLU A 91 -19.21 1.45 2.53
CA GLU A 91 -19.87 2.74 2.37
C GLU A 91 -21.28 2.77 2.97
N GLY A 92 -21.97 3.90 2.80
CA GLY A 92 -23.33 4.11 3.29
C GLY A 92 -23.49 3.81 4.79
N ASN A 93 -24.57 3.13 5.14
CA ASN A 93 -24.92 2.84 6.54
C ASN A 93 -23.91 1.93 7.26
N ALA A 94 -23.08 1.17 6.52
CA ALA A 94 -22.07 0.31 7.14
C ALA A 94 -20.95 1.12 7.80
N VAL A 95 -20.70 2.34 7.33
CA VAL A 95 -19.67 3.24 7.89
C VAL A 95 -20.01 3.62 9.34
N GLU A 96 -21.29 3.75 9.66
CA GLU A 96 -21.77 4.07 11.03
C GLU A 96 -21.46 2.96 12.04
N LYS A 97 -21.13 1.75 11.59
CA LYS A 97 -20.70 0.65 12.46
C LYS A 97 -19.24 0.78 12.92
N GLY A 98 -18.50 1.73 12.35
CA GLY A 98 -17.12 2.02 12.71
C GLY A 98 -16.13 0.95 12.25
N ILE A 99 -14.84 1.23 12.48
CA ILE A 99 -13.70 0.43 11.97
C ILE A 99 -13.78 -1.02 12.44
N GLY A 100 -14.33 -1.29 13.62
CA GLY A 100 -14.49 -2.66 14.14
C GLY A 100 -15.27 -3.58 13.19
N TYR A 101 -16.33 -3.09 12.57
CA TYR A 101 -17.08 -3.84 11.57
C TYR A 101 -16.21 -4.19 10.36
N ALA A 102 -15.49 -3.20 9.82
CA ALA A 102 -14.64 -3.41 8.66
C ALA A 102 -13.52 -4.40 9.00
N LEU A 103 -12.89 -4.26 10.17
CA LEU A 103 -11.82 -5.14 10.62
C LEU A 103 -12.30 -6.58 10.81
N GLU A 104 -13.47 -6.80 11.40
CA GLU A 104 -14.09 -8.13 11.50
C GLU A 104 -14.26 -8.77 10.13
N PHE A 105 -14.74 -8.02 9.12
CA PHE A 105 -14.88 -8.54 7.76
C PHE A 105 -13.52 -8.90 7.15
N LEU A 106 -12.57 -7.95 7.18
CA LEU A 106 -11.24 -8.12 6.57
C LEU A 106 -10.49 -9.31 7.18
N GLU A 107 -10.50 -9.44 8.51
CA GLU A 107 -9.86 -10.53 9.23
C GLU A 107 -10.56 -11.87 9.03
N THR A 108 -11.89 -11.89 8.92
CA THR A 108 -12.62 -13.14 8.62
C THR A 108 -12.27 -13.63 7.22
N VAL A 109 -12.25 -12.75 6.21
CA VAL A 109 -11.85 -13.13 4.86
C VAL A 109 -10.40 -13.61 4.83
N PHE A 110 -9.48 -12.86 5.44
CA PHE A 110 -8.07 -13.25 5.47
C PHE A 110 -7.86 -14.58 6.20
N GLY A 111 -8.50 -14.79 7.35
CA GLY A 111 -8.37 -16.02 8.13
C GLY A 111 -8.87 -17.28 7.41
N GLU A 112 -9.88 -17.16 6.55
CA GLU A 112 -10.47 -18.29 5.81
C GLU A 112 -9.82 -18.54 4.44
N THR A 113 -9.08 -17.56 3.90
CA THR A 113 -8.59 -17.61 2.51
C THR A 113 -7.10 -17.43 2.36
N ASP A 114 -6.43 -16.87 3.36
CA ASP A 114 -5.07 -16.33 3.29
C ASP A 114 -4.89 -15.24 2.20
N VAL A 115 -5.98 -14.66 1.69
CA VAL A 115 -6.00 -13.53 0.76
C VAL A 115 -6.37 -12.28 1.55
N ARG A 116 -5.56 -11.21 1.48
CA ARG A 116 -5.88 -9.94 2.14
C ARG A 116 -6.82 -9.13 1.26
N PRO A 117 -8.10 -8.96 1.65
CA PRO A 117 -8.98 -8.08 0.91
C PRO A 117 -8.52 -6.63 0.97
N LEU A 118 -8.75 -5.89 -0.11
CA LEU A 118 -8.73 -4.43 -0.07
C LEU A 118 -9.97 -3.92 0.67
N ILE A 119 -9.86 -2.71 1.22
CA ILE A 119 -11.03 -1.96 1.67
C ILE A 119 -11.27 -0.79 0.73
N TYR A 120 -12.49 -0.74 0.18
CA TYR A 120 -12.98 0.36 -0.62
C TYR A 120 -13.75 1.36 0.23
N MET A 121 -13.50 2.65 0.02
CA MET A 121 -14.26 3.75 0.61
C MET A 121 -13.98 5.08 -0.10
N ASN A 122 -14.87 6.06 0.10
CA ASN A 122 -14.62 7.43 -0.36
C ASN A 122 -13.57 8.18 0.50
N SER A 123 -12.97 9.24 -0.06
CA SER A 123 -11.92 10.02 0.60
C SER A 123 -12.37 10.74 1.86
N HIS A 124 -13.65 11.06 2.01
CA HIS A 124 -14.15 11.60 3.26
C HIS A 124 -14.06 10.55 4.37
N THR A 125 -14.54 9.33 4.11
CA THR A 125 -14.43 8.20 5.05
C THR A 125 -12.97 7.88 5.37
N ALA A 126 -12.09 7.84 4.36
CA ALA A 126 -10.67 7.57 4.56
C ALA A 126 -10.00 8.59 5.49
N LYS A 127 -10.44 9.85 5.50
CA LYS A 127 -9.92 10.90 6.38
C LYS A 127 -10.57 10.97 7.77
N SER A 128 -11.72 10.34 7.94
CA SER A 128 -12.53 10.47 9.17
C SER A 128 -12.20 9.44 10.26
N TYR A 129 -11.25 8.53 10.01
CA TYR A 129 -10.92 7.42 10.90
C TYR A 129 -9.41 7.26 11.08
N ASP A 130 -9.00 6.69 12.22
CA ASP A 130 -7.63 6.21 12.42
C ASP A 130 -7.49 4.79 11.87
N TRP A 131 -6.85 4.65 10.72
CA TRP A 131 -6.69 3.36 10.05
C TRP A 131 -5.54 2.52 10.56
N LYS A 132 -4.84 2.91 11.63
CA LYS A 132 -3.75 2.13 12.23
C LYS A 132 -4.13 0.65 12.46
N PRO A 133 -5.33 0.28 12.97
CA PRO A 133 -5.72 -1.13 13.12
C PRO A 133 -5.79 -1.91 11.80
N VAL A 134 -6.07 -1.23 10.69
CA VAL A 134 -6.17 -1.81 9.34
C VAL A 134 -4.80 -1.83 8.66
N THR A 135 -4.05 -0.73 8.73
CA THR A 135 -2.75 -0.57 8.06
C THR A 135 -1.65 -1.38 8.72
N GLU A 136 -1.64 -1.53 10.05
CA GLU A 136 -0.69 -2.41 10.77
C GLU A 136 -0.87 -3.89 10.41
N LYS A 137 -2.03 -4.26 9.86
CA LYS A 137 -2.33 -5.62 9.38
C LYS A 137 -2.14 -5.76 7.86
N ASN A 138 -1.63 -4.72 7.21
CA ASN A 138 -1.30 -4.69 5.79
C ASN A 138 -2.51 -4.88 4.86
N TYR A 139 -3.69 -4.40 5.25
CA TYR A 139 -4.83 -4.29 4.32
C TYR A 139 -4.68 -3.03 3.45
N GLY A 140 -4.85 -3.19 2.14
CA GLY A 140 -4.70 -2.10 1.18
C GLY A 140 -5.97 -1.30 0.96
N LEU A 141 -5.82 -0.09 0.45
CA LEU A 141 -6.90 0.85 0.17
C LEU A 141 -7.28 0.87 -1.31
N TRP A 142 -8.57 0.75 -1.59
CA TRP A 142 -9.20 1.17 -2.84
C TRP A 142 -9.96 2.48 -2.58
N LEU A 143 -9.40 3.60 -3.01
CA LEU A 143 -9.93 4.93 -2.68
C LEU A 143 -10.91 5.40 -3.75
N ALA A 144 -12.05 5.97 -3.36
CA ALA A 144 -12.91 6.75 -4.25
C ALA A 144 -12.78 8.26 -3.98
N GLN A 145 -12.52 9.03 -5.04
CA GLN A 145 -12.59 10.49 -5.03
C GLN A 145 -12.87 11.01 -6.43
N TYR A 146 -13.96 11.77 -6.58
CA TYR A 146 -14.36 12.34 -7.86
C TYR A 146 -14.13 13.83 -7.84
N LYS A 147 -13.29 14.34 -8.76
CA LYS A 147 -13.02 15.78 -8.89
C LYS A 147 -14.25 16.56 -9.38
N SER A 148 -15.08 15.90 -10.18
CA SER A 148 -16.36 16.42 -10.66
C SER A 148 -17.31 15.27 -11.00
N MET A 149 -18.59 15.60 -11.20
CA MET A 149 -19.60 14.68 -11.74
C MET A 149 -19.75 14.81 -13.26
N GLU A 150 -18.76 15.40 -13.93
CA GLU A 150 -18.77 15.50 -15.39
C GLU A 150 -18.39 14.17 -16.04
N LYS A 151 -18.88 13.95 -17.26
CA LYS A 151 -18.56 12.74 -18.03
C LYS A 151 -17.07 12.70 -18.37
N VAL A 152 -16.46 11.55 -18.12
CA VAL A 152 -15.06 11.28 -18.48
C VAL A 152 -15.03 10.29 -19.64
N TYR A 153 -14.47 10.71 -20.78
CA TYR A 153 -14.38 9.88 -21.97
C TYR A 153 -12.99 9.22 -22.04
N GLY A 154 -12.95 7.89 -22.06
CA GLY A 154 -11.69 7.14 -22.01
C GLY A 154 -11.05 7.12 -20.61
N TYR A 155 -9.84 6.56 -20.54
CA TYR A 155 -9.03 6.62 -19.33
C TYR A 155 -8.25 7.92 -19.25
N ALA A 156 -8.15 8.47 -18.04
CA ALA A 156 -7.38 9.67 -17.78
C ALA A 156 -5.90 9.31 -17.52
N ASP A 157 -4.99 10.01 -18.20
CA ASP A 157 -3.55 9.82 -18.01
C ASP A 157 -3.10 10.26 -16.62
N ALA A 158 -2.28 9.43 -15.97
CA ALA A 158 -1.61 9.72 -14.70
C ALA A 158 -2.56 10.26 -13.61
N MET A 159 -3.80 9.76 -13.57
CA MET A 159 -4.79 10.17 -12.58
C MET A 159 -4.31 9.80 -11.18
N GLN A 160 -4.36 10.76 -10.26
CA GLN A 160 -3.90 10.63 -8.86
C GLN A 160 -4.98 11.18 -7.92
N PRO A 161 -5.15 10.59 -6.72
CA PRO A 161 -5.96 11.20 -5.67
C PRO A 161 -5.32 12.52 -5.21
N GLU A 162 -6.12 13.42 -4.66
CA GLU A 162 -5.61 14.63 -4.04
C GLU A 162 -4.76 14.27 -2.81
N GLU A 163 -3.72 15.06 -2.55
CA GLU A 163 -2.82 14.85 -1.42
C GLU A 163 -3.60 14.75 -0.09
N GLY A 164 -3.32 13.68 0.68
CA GLY A 164 -3.94 13.41 1.96
C GLY A 164 -5.34 12.78 1.89
N SER A 165 -5.88 12.52 0.71
CA SER A 165 -7.21 11.89 0.54
C SER A 165 -7.30 10.45 1.06
N GLN A 166 -6.15 9.81 1.21
CA GLN A 166 -6.01 8.46 1.74
C GLN A 166 -5.96 8.39 3.28
N GLY A 167 -6.05 9.52 3.98
CA GLY A 167 -5.88 9.54 5.45
C GLY A 167 -4.49 9.04 5.85
N ASN A 168 -4.42 8.15 6.85
CA ASN A 168 -3.16 7.52 7.29
C ASN A 168 -2.85 6.17 6.62
N PHE A 169 -3.51 5.82 5.50
CA PHE A 169 -3.04 4.72 4.67
C PHE A 169 -1.69 5.07 4.03
N PRO A 170 -0.71 4.14 4.05
CA PRO A 170 0.62 4.39 3.51
C PRO A 170 0.62 4.50 1.98
N LEU A 171 -0.31 3.82 1.32
CA LEU A 171 -0.49 3.87 -0.13
C LEU A 171 -1.95 3.63 -0.52
N VAL A 172 -2.29 4.10 -1.72
CA VAL A 172 -3.53 3.77 -2.43
C VAL A 172 -3.20 2.67 -3.43
N ALA A 173 -3.87 1.52 -3.35
CA ALA A 173 -3.64 0.40 -4.27
C ALA A 173 -4.46 0.59 -5.56
N LEU A 174 -5.74 0.94 -5.39
CA LEU A 174 -6.66 1.28 -6.48
C LEU A 174 -7.31 2.64 -6.22
N TYR A 175 -7.58 3.36 -7.30
CA TYR A 175 -8.25 4.66 -7.25
C TYR A 175 -9.42 4.69 -8.23
N GLN A 176 -10.63 4.76 -7.70
CA GLN A 176 -11.85 5.05 -8.46
C GLN A 176 -12.01 6.56 -8.57
N TYR A 177 -11.85 7.09 -9.77
CA TYR A 177 -11.75 8.54 -9.98
C TYR A 177 -12.99 9.17 -10.63
N THR A 178 -13.94 8.35 -11.09
CA THR A 178 -15.23 8.80 -11.61
C THR A 178 -16.24 7.66 -11.63
N SER A 179 -17.52 8.00 -11.47
CA SER A 179 -18.68 7.14 -11.76
C SER A 179 -19.40 7.51 -13.05
N GLN A 180 -18.83 8.43 -13.83
CA GLN A 180 -19.41 9.00 -15.05
C GLN A 180 -18.54 8.68 -16.28
N GLY A 181 -17.84 7.55 -16.24
CA GLY A 181 -16.95 7.09 -17.30
C GLY A 181 -17.69 6.63 -18.55
N ARG A 182 -17.13 6.95 -19.72
CA ARG A 182 -17.63 6.55 -21.03
C ARG A 182 -16.51 5.87 -21.81
N LEU A 183 -16.67 4.56 -22.02
CA LEU A 183 -15.74 3.73 -22.79
C LEU A 183 -16.45 3.17 -24.03
N PRO A 184 -15.76 3.00 -25.16
CA PRO A 184 -16.29 2.27 -26.31
C PRO A 184 -16.81 0.89 -25.89
N GLY A 185 -17.89 0.43 -26.54
CA GLY A 185 -18.47 -0.89 -26.28
C GLY A 185 -19.52 -0.94 -25.17
N TYR A 186 -19.78 0.17 -24.48
CA TYR A 186 -20.86 0.28 -23.50
C TYR A 186 -21.50 1.67 -23.51
N GLU A 187 -22.84 1.72 -23.61
CA GLU A 187 -23.60 2.97 -23.75
C GLU A 187 -23.97 3.64 -22.42
N GLY A 188 -23.68 3.01 -21.28
CA GLY A 188 -23.96 3.54 -19.94
C GLY A 188 -22.76 4.22 -19.30
N ASP A 189 -22.95 4.71 -18.08
CA ASP A 189 -21.85 5.18 -17.23
C ASP A 189 -21.11 4.00 -16.60
N LEU A 190 -19.80 4.14 -16.48
CA LEU A 190 -18.89 3.17 -15.86
C LEU A 190 -18.06 3.83 -14.77
N ASP A 191 -17.85 3.10 -13.69
CA ASP A 191 -16.89 3.45 -12.66
C ASP A 191 -15.48 3.15 -13.20
N LEU A 192 -14.65 4.18 -13.33
CA LEU A 192 -13.29 4.05 -13.89
C LEU A 192 -12.25 4.09 -12.79
N ASN A 193 -11.29 3.17 -12.91
CA ASN A 193 -10.28 2.93 -11.92
C ASN A 193 -8.88 2.92 -12.52
N VAL A 194 -7.91 3.38 -11.74
CA VAL A 194 -6.48 3.10 -11.92
C VAL A 194 -6.02 2.19 -10.80
N ALA A 195 -5.31 1.11 -11.13
CA ALA A 195 -4.56 0.33 -10.16
C ALA A 195 -3.10 0.77 -10.21
N TYR A 196 -2.56 1.21 -9.07
CA TYR A 196 -1.15 1.63 -8.94
C TYR A 196 -0.23 0.42 -8.73
N MET A 197 -0.43 -0.59 -9.57
CA MET A 197 0.29 -1.85 -9.56
C MET A 197 0.28 -2.41 -10.99
N ASP A 198 1.22 -3.30 -11.29
CA ASP A 198 1.20 -4.05 -12.54
C ASP A 198 0.46 -5.38 -12.41
N ALA A 199 0.45 -6.14 -13.51
CA ALA A 199 -0.23 -7.43 -13.62
C ALA A 199 0.26 -8.48 -12.61
N GLU A 200 1.57 -8.49 -12.30
CA GLU A 200 2.16 -9.44 -11.37
C GLU A 200 1.79 -9.08 -9.93
N ALA A 201 1.89 -7.80 -9.58
CA ALA A 201 1.45 -7.31 -8.28
C ALA A 201 -0.06 -7.55 -8.04
N TRP A 202 -0.90 -7.46 -9.08
CA TRP A 202 -2.32 -7.83 -8.98
C TRP A 202 -2.50 -9.31 -8.61
N GLU A 203 -1.73 -10.21 -9.22
CA GLU A 203 -1.79 -11.64 -8.91
C GLU A 203 -1.38 -11.92 -7.46
N GLN A 204 -0.44 -11.17 -6.91
CA GLN A 204 -0.09 -11.25 -5.48
C GLN A 204 -1.23 -10.79 -4.56
N TYR A 205 -2.03 -9.81 -4.97
CA TYR A 205 -3.26 -9.44 -4.24
C TYR A 205 -4.36 -10.51 -4.32
N ALA A 206 -4.34 -11.36 -5.35
CA ALA A 206 -5.35 -12.39 -5.58
C ALA A 206 -4.99 -13.77 -4.98
N ALA A 207 -3.70 -14.06 -4.84
CA ALA A 207 -3.19 -15.37 -4.42
C ALA A 207 -3.52 -15.73 -2.96
N LYS A 208 -3.86 -17.01 -2.71
CA LYS A 208 -3.93 -17.60 -1.36
C LYS A 208 -2.51 -17.57 -0.78
N GLY A 209 -2.34 -16.90 0.35
CA GLY A 209 -1.06 -16.39 0.80
C GLY A 209 0.04 -17.42 1.06
N GLN A 210 1.18 -16.88 1.49
CA GLN A 210 2.08 -17.48 2.48
C GLN A 210 2.68 -16.32 3.33
N PRO A 211 3.31 -16.60 4.50
CA PRO A 211 3.35 -15.75 5.71
C PRO A 211 3.84 -14.33 5.40
N GLY A 212 3.45 -13.34 6.23
CA GLY A 212 3.90 -11.92 6.16
C GLY A 212 5.17 -11.76 5.31
N GLY A 213 4.98 -11.21 4.11
CA GLY A 213 5.64 -11.63 2.87
C GLY A 213 7.11 -12.03 2.96
N LYS A 214 7.40 -13.29 2.60
CA LYS A 214 8.58 -13.59 1.79
C LYS A 214 8.33 -13.15 0.35
N GLU A 215 9.34 -12.52 -0.18
CA GLU A 215 9.50 -11.92 -1.50
C GLU A 215 9.54 -12.98 -2.63
N PRO A 216 8.95 -12.74 -3.82
CA PRO A 216 9.03 -13.71 -4.92
C PRO A 216 10.45 -13.85 -5.47
N GLU A 217 10.93 -15.08 -5.67
CA GLU A 217 12.08 -15.41 -6.52
C GLU A 217 11.73 -15.18 -8.00
N PRO A 218 12.63 -14.63 -8.83
CA PRO A 218 12.36 -14.43 -10.26
C PRO A 218 12.63 -15.71 -11.07
N GLU A 219 11.62 -16.20 -11.80
CA GLU A 219 11.83 -17.17 -12.89
C GLU A 219 12.40 -16.49 -14.15
N ALA A 220 13.23 -17.27 -14.85
CA ALA A 220 14.24 -16.83 -15.80
C ALA A 220 13.76 -16.67 -17.25
N GLY A 221 14.45 -15.78 -17.97
CA GLY A 221 14.58 -15.77 -19.43
C GLY A 221 14.72 -14.33 -19.95
N ALA A 222 15.83 -13.84 -20.52
CA ALA A 222 16.82 -14.49 -21.35
C ALA A 222 18.26 -13.95 -21.16
N GLU A 223 19.18 -14.81 -21.57
CA GLU A 223 20.64 -14.84 -21.46
C GLU A 223 21.45 -13.53 -21.67
N SER A 224 22.39 -13.25 -20.78
CA SER A 224 23.82 -13.58 -20.98
C SER A 224 24.71 -13.00 -19.87
N GLY A 225 25.55 -13.85 -19.24
CA GLY A 225 26.75 -13.37 -18.54
C GLY A 225 26.95 -13.79 -17.07
N LYS A 226 27.28 -15.06 -16.86
CA LYS A 226 28.18 -15.63 -15.81
C LYS A 226 27.83 -15.43 -14.32
N ASP A 227 27.53 -16.59 -13.72
CA ASP A 227 27.56 -16.92 -12.29
C ASP A 227 28.72 -16.28 -11.50
N GLN A 228 28.38 -15.29 -10.68
CA GLN A 228 28.89 -15.13 -9.32
C GLN A 228 27.74 -14.60 -8.45
N PRO A 229 27.52 -15.11 -7.22
CA PRO A 229 26.52 -14.53 -6.33
C PRO A 229 26.91 -13.09 -6.01
N VAL A 230 26.13 -12.12 -6.49
CA VAL A 230 26.32 -10.70 -6.17
C VAL A 230 26.08 -10.54 -4.68
N GLN A 231 27.15 -10.35 -3.92
CA GLN A 231 27.07 -10.13 -2.48
C GLN A 231 26.74 -8.66 -2.23
N TYR A 232 25.52 -8.38 -1.77
CA TYR A 232 25.09 -7.01 -1.46
C TYR A 232 25.78 -6.51 -0.17
N ARG A 233 26.29 -5.28 -0.22
CA ARG A 233 26.99 -4.65 0.93
C ARG A 233 26.03 -4.32 2.08
N TYR A 234 24.77 -4.04 1.77
CA TYR A 234 23.75 -3.66 2.73
C TYR A 234 22.59 -4.66 2.74
N GLN A 235 21.86 -4.70 3.86
CA GLN A 235 20.83 -5.69 4.16
C GLN A 235 19.50 -5.02 4.49
N VAL A 236 18.41 -5.75 4.24
CA VAL A 236 17.06 -5.34 4.68
C VAL A 236 17.05 -5.09 6.19
N GLY A 237 16.34 -4.05 6.60
CA GLY A 237 16.25 -3.56 7.98
C GLY A 237 17.34 -2.55 8.36
N GLN A 238 18.37 -2.36 7.54
CA GLN A 238 19.40 -1.36 7.84
C GLN A 238 18.91 0.05 7.50
N HIS A 239 18.96 0.94 8.49
CA HIS A 239 18.70 2.36 8.29
C HIS A 239 19.95 3.03 7.73
N VAL A 240 19.87 3.54 6.50
CA VAL A 240 21.01 4.11 5.77
C VAL A 240 20.79 5.59 5.45
N VAL A 241 21.89 6.32 5.29
CA VAL A 241 21.94 7.68 4.71
C VAL A 241 22.39 7.56 3.26
N PHE A 242 21.78 8.30 2.34
CA PHE A 242 22.06 8.26 0.91
C PHE A 242 22.29 9.66 0.31
N SER A 243 23.03 9.75 -0.80
CA SER A 243 23.25 11.01 -1.53
C SER A 243 22.33 11.24 -2.72
N THR A 244 21.77 10.17 -3.26
CA THR A 244 21.07 10.13 -4.54
C THR A 244 20.07 8.99 -4.52
N CYS A 245 19.01 9.13 -5.31
CA CYS A 245 17.78 8.37 -5.17
C CYS A 245 17.11 8.20 -6.55
N TYR A 246 16.46 7.05 -6.78
CA TYR A 246 15.90 6.66 -8.07
C TYR A 246 14.44 6.23 -7.95
N VAL A 247 13.61 6.60 -8.93
CA VAL A 247 12.19 6.24 -8.96
C VAL A 247 11.94 4.75 -9.21
N SER A 248 12.92 4.02 -9.74
CA SER A 248 12.87 2.57 -9.92
C SER A 248 14.25 1.92 -9.77
N SER A 249 14.27 0.61 -9.53
CA SER A 249 15.50 -0.19 -9.44
C SER A 249 16.32 -0.20 -10.73
N THR A 250 15.69 0.08 -11.88
CA THR A 250 16.29 0.07 -13.21
C THR A 250 16.49 1.46 -13.82
N ALA A 251 16.13 2.53 -13.10
CA ALA A 251 16.27 3.89 -13.61
C ALA A 251 17.75 4.23 -13.91
N PRO A 252 18.06 4.87 -15.04
CA PRO A 252 19.42 5.24 -15.40
C PRO A 252 19.97 6.35 -14.50
N ILE A 253 21.30 6.44 -14.38
CA ILE A 253 21.98 7.48 -13.58
C ILE A 253 21.58 8.91 -13.96
N SER A 254 21.18 9.14 -15.21
CA SER A 254 20.69 10.44 -15.70
C SER A 254 19.37 10.88 -15.04
N GLN A 255 18.64 9.96 -14.40
CA GLN A 255 17.39 10.23 -13.67
C GLN A 255 17.60 10.26 -12.14
N ALA A 256 18.84 10.24 -11.65
CA ALA A 256 19.12 10.33 -10.23
C ALA A 256 18.57 11.65 -9.65
N ILE A 257 17.86 11.55 -8.53
CA ILE A 257 17.38 12.67 -7.72
C ILE A 257 18.38 12.88 -6.58
N PRO A 258 19.12 13.99 -6.55
CA PRO A 258 20.01 14.31 -5.44
C PRO A 258 19.26 14.51 -4.13
N ALA A 259 19.82 14.01 -3.03
CA ALA A 259 19.19 14.04 -1.73
C ALA A 259 19.03 15.45 -1.14
N ASP A 260 19.76 16.45 -1.64
CA ASP A 260 19.60 17.87 -1.27
C ASP A 260 18.29 18.48 -1.82
N ARG A 261 17.66 17.82 -2.81
CA ARG A 261 16.31 18.15 -3.31
C ARG A 261 15.20 17.37 -2.61
N MET A 262 15.53 16.57 -1.60
CA MET A 262 14.60 15.69 -0.88
C MET A 262 14.35 16.17 0.55
N ALA A 263 13.16 15.86 1.08
CA ALA A 263 12.80 16.19 2.46
C ALA A 263 13.61 15.41 3.51
N LYS A 264 14.15 14.25 3.13
CA LYS A 264 15.06 13.43 3.94
C LYS A 264 16.05 12.72 3.04
N ASN A 265 17.25 12.46 3.57
CA ASN A 265 18.36 11.78 2.89
C ASN A 265 18.72 10.44 3.57
N HIS A 266 17.76 9.85 4.28
CA HIS A 266 17.94 8.58 4.98
C HIS A 266 16.65 7.75 4.92
N GLY A 267 16.78 6.43 5.03
CA GLY A 267 15.67 5.50 4.99
C GLY A 267 16.11 4.07 5.32
N VAL A 268 15.18 3.23 5.73
CA VAL A 268 15.41 1.82 6.01
C VAL A 268 15.38 1.05 4.71
N ILE A 269 16.38 0.21 4.46
CA ILE A 269 16.34 -0.74 3.36
C ILE A 269 15.21 -1.72 3.66
N THR A 270 14.15 -1.63 2.86
CA THR A 270 12.94 -2.44 3.02
C THR A 270 12.91 -3.61 2.06
N ARG A 271 13.68 -3.53 0.97
CA ARG A 271 13.76 -4.57 -0.06
C ARG A 271 15.07 -4.48 -0.84
N ILE A 272 15.57 -5.61 -1.33
CA ILE A 272 16.74 -5.70 -2.20
C ILE A 272 16.31 -6.38 -3.50
N TYR A 273 16.47 -5.68 -4.63
CA TYR A 273 16.13 -6.15 -5.98
C TYR A 273 17.38 -6.68 -6.68
N PRO A 274 17.61 -8.01 -6.66
CA PRO A 274 18.88 -8.55 -7.09
C PRO A 274 19.12 -8.31 -8.58
N GLY A 275 20.38 -8.02 -8.95
CA GLY A 275 20.79 -7.83 -10.34
C GLY A 275 20.35 -6.52 -11.00
N THR A 276 19.69 -5.63 -10.27
CA THR A 276 19.29 -4.31 -10.78
C THR A 276 20.36 -3.23 -10.50
N PRO A 277 20.43 -2.15 -11.30
CA PRO A 277 21.35 -1.02 -11.06
C PRO A 277 21.21 -0.37 -9.67
N ASN A 278 19.97 -0.25 -9.17
CA ASN A 278 19.64 0.40 -7.89
C ASN A 278 18.90 -0.59 -6.99
N PRO A 279 19.59 -1.55 -6.37
CA PRO A 279 18.97 -2.70 -5.75
C PRO A 279 18.21 -2.38 -4.45
N TYR A 280 18.56 -1.32 -3.72
CA TYR A 280 18.00 -1.11 -2.37
C TYR A 280 16.78 -0.18 -2.41
N LEU A 281 15.60 -0.71 -2.10
CA LEU A 281 14.40 0.10 -1.89
C LEU A 281 14.36 0.62 -0.45
N LEU A 282 14.22 1.93 -0.29
CA LEU A 282 14.10 2.58 1.00
C LEU A 282 12.62 2.82 1.37
N ASP A 283 12.29 2.64 2.66
CA ASP A 283 11.02 2.98 3.30
C ASP A 283 9.75 2.59 2.49
N GLN A 284 9.74 1.37 1.92
CA GLN A 284 8.60 0.78 1.19
C GLN A 284 8.05 1.66 0.05
N GLY A 285 8.91 2.44 -0.61
CA GLY A 285 8.50 3.28 -1.74
C GLY A 285 9.09 4.68 -1.75
N LEU A 286 9.93 5.05 -0.79
CA LEU A 286 10.62 6.35 -0.81
C LEU A 286 11.44 6.50 -2.09
N CYS A 287 12.35 5.55 -2.33
CA CYS A 287 13.05 5.37 -3.61
C CYS A 287 14.08 4.24 -3.57
N PHE A 288 14.70 3.99 -4.72
CA PHE A 288 15.77 3.05 -4.91
C PHE A 288 17.14 3.72 -4.81
N VAL A 289 18.12 3.02 -4.24
CA VAL A 289 19.52 3.44 -4.14
C VAL A 289 20.46 2.26 -4.43
N ASN A 290 21.72 2.54 -4.75
CA ASN A 290 22.79 1.55 -4.92
C ASN A 290 23.94 1.76 -3.92
N ASP A 291 24.94 0.88 -3.97
CA ASP A 291 26.10 0.93 -3.07
C ASP A 291 26.87 2.26 -3.14
N GLY A 292 26.90 2.91 -4.31
CA GLY A 292 27.57 4.19 -4.51
C GLY A 292 26.80 5.39 -3.95
N ASP A 293 25.49 5.25 -3.73
CA ASP A 293 24.63 6.28 -3.17
C ASP A 293 24.64 6.26 -1.64
N ILE A 294 24.82 5.10 -1.01
CA ILE A 294 24.79 4.95 0.45
C ILE A 294 26.07 5.53 1.06
N ARG A 295 25.89 6.45 2.01
CA ARG A 295 26.97 7.20 2.70
C ARG A 295 27.25 6.70 4.11
N GLY A 296 26.42 5.81 4.65
CA GLY A 296 26.59 5.22 5.97
C GLY A 296 25.27 4.78 6.58
N PHE A 297 25.30 4.40 7.86
CA PHE A 297 24.10 4.09 8.62
C PHE A 297 23.52 5.36 9.25
N TYR A 298 22.20 5.47 9.26
CA TYR A 298 21.52 6.53 9.97
C TYR A 298 21.64 6.30 11.48
N GLN A 299 22.00 7.35 12.20
CA GLN A 299 21.96 7.37 13.66
C GLN A 299 20.83 8.29 14.07
N GLU A 300 19.76 7.70 14.58
CA GLU A 300 18.63 8.44 15.10
C GLU A 300 19.10 9.30 16.28
N LYS A 301 18.80 10.59 16.20
CA LYS A 301 19.17 11.54 17.25
C LYS A 301 18.03 11.66 18.23
N GLU A 302 18.22 11.17 19.45
CA GLU A 302 17.25 11.35 20.53
C GLU A 302 17.67 12.55 21.38
N TYR A 303 16.71 13.35 21.83
CA TYR A 303 16.95 14.54 22.65
C TYR A 303 16.14 14.48 23.95
N TYR A 304 16.74 14.96 25.03
CA TYR A 304 16.14 14.98 26.35
C TYR A 304 16.29 16.36 27.00
N THR A 305 15.20 16.89 27.55
CA THR A 305 15.21 18.12 28.34
C THR A 305 15.51 17.78 29.79
N ILE A 306 16.65 18.28 30.28
CA ILE A 306 17.13 18.07 31.64
C ILE A 306 16.07 18.58 32.63
N GLN A 307 15.70 17.74 33.60
CA GLN A 307 14.75 18.07 34.66
C GLN A 307 15.49 18.54 35.93
N PRO A 308 14.83 19.33 36.81
CA PRO A 308 15.40 19.65 38.11
C PRO A 308 15.74 18.37 38.90
N GLY A 309 17.00 18.24 39.32
CA GLY A 309 17.50 17.06 40.03
C GLY A 309 18.17 15.99 39.17
N ASP A 310 18.14 16.12 37.84
CA ASP A 310 18.90 15.23 36.96
C ASP A 310 20.41 15.41 37.14
N THR A 311 21.14 14.31 36.95
CA THR A 311 22.61 14.29 36.82
C THR A 311 22.98 13.72 35.46
N LEU A 312 24.15 14.10 34.91
CA LEU A 312 24.57 13.60 33.60
C LEU A 312 24.81 12.08 33.61
N SER A 313 25.23 11.53 34.76
CA SER A 313 25.33 10.08 34.98
C SER A 313 23.96 9.40 35.00
N GLY A 314 22.97 9.94 35.71
CA GLY A 314 21.61 9.41 35.73
C GLY A 314 20.93 9.45 34.35
N ILE A 315 21.17 10.51 33.58
CA ILE A 315 20.71 10.60 32.18
C ILE A 315 21.44 9.55 31.31
N ALA A 316 22.76 9.41 31.45
CA ALA A 316 23.51 8.42 30.69
C ALA A 316 23.00 7.00 30.94
N GLU A 317 22.74 6.65 32.19
CA GLU A 317 22.14 5.36 32.57
C GLU A 317 20.74 5.19 31.97
N LYS A 318 19.87 6.19 32.12
CA LYS A 318 18.50 6.20 31.59
C LYS A 318 18.42 5.94 30.08
N PHE A 319 19.37 6.48 29.31
CA PHE A 319 19.39 6.36 27.85
C PHE A 319 20.38 5.29 27.35
N HIS A 320 20.97 4.50 28.25
CA HIS A 320 21.94 3.45 27.93
C HIS A 320 23.15 3.97 27.12
N THR A 321 23.69 5.13 27.52
CA THR A 321 24.89 5.75 26.96
C THR A 321 25.92 6.02 28.07
N THR A 322 26.95 6.82 27.79
CA THR A 322 27.97 7.19 28.78
C THR A 322 28.04 8.70 28.94
N VAL A 323 28.50 9.15 30.11
CA VAL A 323 28.75 10.58 30.38
C VAL A 323 29.66 11.18 29.31
N GLY A 324 30.74 10.49 28.94
CA GLY A 324 31.67 10.96 27.90
C GLY A 324 30.98 11.17 26.54
N LYS A 325 30.10 10.24 26.11
CA LYS A 325 29.31 10.40 24.88
C LYS A 325 28.35 11.59 24.96
N LEU A 326 27.66 11.76 26.09
CA LEU A 326 26.79 12.91 26.29
C LEU A 326 27.57 14.22 26.25
N GLN A 327 28.78 14.26 26.82
CA GLN A 327 29.64 15.44 26.76
C GLN A 327 30.09 15.76 25.33
N GLU A 328 30.51 14.74 24.58
CA GLU A 328 30.94 14.87 23.19
C GLU A 328 29.79 15.39 22.30
N TRP A 329 28.62 14.75 22.36
CA TRP A 329 27.47 15.09 21.51
C TRP A 329 26.90 16.48 21.78
N ASN A 330 27.08 17.01 22.98
CA ASN A 330 26.48 18.26 23.43
C ASN A 330 27.49 19.36 23.73
N ALA A 331 28.77 19.11 23.47
CA ALA A 331 29.88 19.99 23.83
C ALA A 331 29.80 20.45 25.30
N ILE A 332 29.57 19.52 26.24
CA ILE A 332 29.51 19.81 27.68
C ILE A 332 30.92 19.66 28.27
N PRO A 333 31.62 20.76 28.59
CA PRO A 333 33.00 20.71 29.06
C PRO A 333 33.14 20.13 30.47
N ASN A 334 32.13 20.35 31.33
CA ASN A 334 32.12 19.85 32.71
C ASN A 334 30.85 19.02 32.95
N ALA A 335 31.03 17.72 33.21
CA ALA A 335 29.94 16.77 33.43
C ALA A 335 29.08 17.09 34.66
N ASP A 336 29.63 17.81 35.64
CA ASP A 336 28.94 18.18 36.87
C ASP A 336 28.10 19.47 36.71
N GLN A 337 28.15 20.12 35.55
CA GLN A 337 27.43 21.36 35.27
C GLN A 337 26.44 21.17 34.13
N ILE A 338 25.23 20.76 34.51
CA ILE A 338 24.05 20.72 33.63
C ILE A 338 22.94 21.58 34.21
N TYR A 339 22.08 22.11 33.34
CA TYR A 339 21.03 23.06 33.72
C TYR A 339 19.66 22.51 33.33
N ALA A 340 18.74 22.50 34.30
CA ALA A 340 17.35 22.13 34.04
C ALA A 340 16.73 23.02 32.97
N GLY A 341 15.87 22.45 32.13
CA GLY A 341 15.27 23.11 30.97
C GLY A 341 16.14 23.10 29.71
N LYS A 342 17.43 22.76 29.80
CA LYS A 342 18.29 22.61 28.61
C LYS A 342 18.04 21.25 27.94
N THR A 343 17.80 21.27 26.63
CA THR A 343 17.69 20.07 25.81
C THR A 343 19.08 19.61 25.34
N ILE A 344 19.38 18.33 25.53
CA ILE A 344 20.64 17.69 25.14
C ILE A 344 20.37 16.43 24.31
N ARG A 345 21.25 16.13 23.36
CA ARG A 345 21.27 14.87 22.60
C ARG A 345 21.67 13.71 23.51
N VAL A 346 20.90 12.62 23.47
CA VAL A 346 21.10 11.42 24.30
C VAL A 346 21.32 10.13 23.51
N ARG A 347 21.09 10.14 22.20
CA ARG A 347 21.51 9.09 21.24
C ARG A 347 21.89 9.70 19.90
#